data_AF-A0A819MVF6-F1
#
_entry.id   AF-A0A819MVF6-F1
#
_cell.length_a   1.000
_cell.length_b   1.000
_cell.length_c   1.000
_cell.angle_alpha   90.00
_cell.angle_beta   90.00
_cell.angle_gamma   90.00
#
_symmetry.space_group_name_H-M   'P 1'
#
loop_
_entity.id
_entity.type
_entity.pdbx_description
1 polymer ?
#
loop_
_entity_poly.entity_id
_entity_poly.type
_entity_poly.pdbx_seq_one_letter_code
_entity_poly.pdbx_strand_id
1 'polypeptide(L)'
;MSTEKYDADVEAISDLEKARCRRNRRPSVQFIDKNLIRRRSSGLEKQSQVTQQRTRLPSISSNDEYESTDVDNQKPESTASDTDSDVEDGAGTDIREMQHKNSSGFNDFAVRRIKHAPYGRREIEIAEQEMPGLMALRRRAENDKPLQGAKIVGCTHITAQTAVLIETLTRLGAQVRWCACNIFSTQNEVAAALAEASIPIFAWKGESDDDFWWCIKKAIGGDQGWQPNMILDDGGDLTHYCHKHYTTLFSTIKGIVEESVTGVHRLYQMCRTQTLTVPAMNVNDSVTKTKFDNLYLCRESIIDAIKRCTDIMFGGKQVVVCGYGEVGKGCCSSLRGMGCFVYVTEVDPICALQACMEGYKVVRLEEVIKQVDIVVTASGSKNTITRESLDKLKNGAILCNMGHSNTEIDVSFLRDISSNDLQIERVRTNVDHVIWPNGKRIVLLAEGRIMNLCCSSVPSFVVSITAATQALALIELYNAPPNRYKCDVYLLPKKNGLHLPAFDAHLTELTDDQCKYLGINKAGPFKPNYYRY
;
A
#
# COMPACT_ATOMS: atom_id res chain seq x y z
N MET A 1 -31.67 26.54 13.04
CA MET A 1 -30.74 26.71 14.19
C MET A 1 -29.53 25.76 14.06
N SER A 2 -29.01 25.57 12.84
CA SER A 2 -27.94 24.61 12.53
C SER A 2 -27.04 25.07 11.38
N THR A 3 -26.98 26.38 11.13
CA THR A 3 -26.09 27.01 10.14
C THR A 3 -25.14 28.03 10.80
N GLU A 4 -25.55 28.67 11.90
CA GLU A 4 -24.71 29.63 12.64
C GLU A 4 -23.50 29.00 13.35
N LYS A 5 -23.51 27.69 13.60
CA LYS A 5 -22.42 27.01 14.33
C LYS A 5 -21.23 26.64 13.43
N TYR A 6 -21.43 26.56 12.12
CA TYR A 6 -20.37 26.27 11.15
C TYR A 6 -19.65 27.55 10.71
N ASP A 7 -20.37 28.68 10.62
CA ASP A 7 -19.79 29.97 10.24
C ASP A 7 -18.97 30.61 11.39
N ALA A 8 -19.38 30.42 12.66
CA ALA A 8 -18.65 30.95 13.82
C ALA A 8 -17.25 30.34 14.00
N ASP A 9 -17.05 29.07 13.58
CA ASP A 9 -15.76 28.38 13.68
C ASP A 9 -14.79 28.75 12.54
N VAL A 10 -15.30 29.27 11.42
CA VAL A 10 -14.50 29.70 10.26
C VAL A 10 -14.00 31.14 10.44
N GLU A 11 -14.78 32.04 11.04
CA GLU A 11 -14.35 33.43 11.32
C GLU A 11 -13.23 33.49 12.37
N ALA A 12 -13.27 32.64 13.41
CA ALA A 12 -12.26 32.61 14.46
C ALA A 12 -10.84 32.22 13.95
N ILE A 13 -10.76 31.53 12.81
CA ILE A 13 -9.50 31.11 12.17
C ILE A 13 -8.84 32.27 11.42
N SER A 14 -9.63 33.20 10.85
CA SER A 14 -9.13 34.35 10.08
C SER A 14 -8.38 35.37 10.95
N ASP A 15 -8.85 35.59 12.18
CA ASP A 15 -8.29 36.61 13.07
C ASP A 15 -7.01 36.16 13.78
N LEU A 16 -6.82 34.86 13.99
CA LEU A 16 -5.59 34.29 14.56
C LEU A 16 -4.41 34.29 13.58
N GLU A 17 -4.65 34.18 12.27
CA GLU A 17 -3.57 34.21 11.27
C GLU A 17 -3.04 35.62 10.99
N LYS A 18 -3.90 36.65 11.06
CA LYS A 18 -3.47 38.06 10.96
C LYS A 18 -2.55 38.48 12.10
N ALA A 19 -2.72 37.90 13.30
CA ALA A 19 -1.85 38.14 14.45
C ALA A 19 -0.45 37.48 14.33
N ARG A 20 -0.34 36.41 13.52
CA ARG A 20 0.88 35.60 13.39
C ARG A 20 1.94 36.24 12.48
N CYS A 21 1.53 37.09 11.54
CA CYS A 21 2.42 37.74 10.58
C CYS A 21 3.33 38.84 11.21
N ARG A 22 3.07 39.26 12.46
CA ARG A 22 3.85 40.32 13.14
C ARG A 22 4.98 39.84 14.06
N ARG A 23 5.17 38.53 14.30
CA ARG A 23 6.08 38.04 15.37
C ARG A 23 7.33 37.27 14.95
N ASN A 24 7.61 37.11 13.66
CA ASN A 24 8.86 36.47 13.21
C ASN A 24 10.02 37.47 13.06
N ARG A 25 10.60 37.90 14.19
CA ARG A 25 12.02 38.31 14.27
C ARG A 25 12.71 37.38 15.28
N ARG A 26 13.65 36.57 14.79
CA ARG A 26 14.43 35.61 15.59
C ARG A 26 15.31 36.31 16.63
N PRO A 27 15.69 35.60 17.71
CA PRO A 27 17.10 35.56 18.07
C PRO A 27 17.65 34.14 18.26
N SER A 28 18.98 34.11 18.16
CA SER A 28 19.94 33.00 18.11
C SER A 28 20.11 32.18 19.40
N VAL A 29 20.48 30.92 19.22
CA VAL A 29 20.82 29.93 20.27
C VAL A 29 22.21 30.22 20.84
N GLN A 30 22.34 30.24 22.18
CA GLN A 30 23.61 30.19 22.89
C GLN A 30 23.74 28.87 23.67
N PHE A 31 24.95 28.30 23.59
CA PHE A 31 25.39 27.07 24.26
C PHE A 31 25.45 27.25 25.78
N ILE A 32 25.09 26.21 26.54
CA ILE A 32 25.41 26.09 27.96
C ILE A 32 26.30 24.87 28.20
N ASP A 33 27.33 25.16 28.98
CA ASP A 33 28.55 24.41 29.26
C ASP A 33 28.34 23.26 30.26
N LYS A 34 29.24 22.28 30.17
CA LYS A 34 29.37 21.11 31.03
C LYS A 34 30.04 21.53 32.34
N ASN A 35 29.44 21.17 33.49
CA ASN A 35 30.15 20.68 34.70
C ASN A 35 29.17 20.51 35.86
N LEU A 36 28.84 19.27 36.21
CA LEU A 36 28.76 18.92 37.63
C LEU A 36 29.16 17.46 37.85
N ILE A 37 30.27 17.33 38.56
CA ILE A 37 31.05 16.14 38.87
C ILE A 37 30.54 15.49 40.15
N ARG A 38 30.55 14.15 40.15
CA ARG A 38 30.74 13.18 41.27
C ARG A 38 30.25 13.58 42.68
N ARG A 39 29.50 12.65 43.31
CA ARG A 39 29.98 11.86 44.48
C ARG A 39 28.85 10.98 45.07
N ARG A 40 29.09 9.67 45.10
CA ARG A 40 29.07 8.76 46.28
C ARG A 40 28.59 7.35 45.91
N SER A 41 29.56 6.45 45.91
CA SER A 41 29.38 5.02 46.10
C SER A 41 29.36 4.66 47.59
N SER A 42 28.68 3.55 47.89
CA SER A 42 28.97 2.53 48.90
C SER A 42 27.94 2.30 50.01
N GLY A 43 27.53 1.03 50.12
CA GLY A 43 27.17 0.35 51.36
C GLY A 43 25.70 0.00 51.54
N LEU A 44 25.32 -1.25 51.25
CA LEU A 44 24.91 -2.25 52.26
C LEU A 44 24.18 -3.45 51.61
N GLU A 45 24.80 -4.62 51.72
CA GLU A 45 24.13 -5.92 51.69
C GLU A 45 23.42 -6.16 53.03
N LYS A 46 22.23 -6.79 53.02
CA LYS A 46 21.92 -7.94 53.87
C LYS A 46 20.63 -8.65 53.45
N GLN A 47 20.68 -9.96 53.64
CA GLN A 47 19.74 -11.02 53.26
C GLN A 47 18.35 -10.93 53.92
N SER A 48 17.35 -11.50 53.26
CA SER A 48 16.34 -12.34 53.91
C SER A 48 15.77 -13.35 52.93
N GLN A 49 15.92 -14.63 53.27
CA GLN A 49 15.22 -15.79 52.71
C GLN A 49 13.74 -15.81 53.15
N VAL A 50 13.00 -16.82 52.63
CA VAL A 50 11.62 -17.30 52.92
C VAL A 50 10.66 -16.94 51.76
N THR A 51 9.88 -17.81 51.11
CA THR A 51 9.68 -19.27 51.07
C THR A 51 8.85 -19.58 49.81
N GLN A 52 9.07 -20.74 49.19
CA GLN A 52 8.27 -21.31 48.11
C GLN A 52 6.77 -21.41 48.47
N GLN A 53 5.89 -20.97 47.57
CA GLN A 53 4.56 -21.55 47.43
C GLN A 53 4.30 -21.88 45.96
N ARG A 54 4.38 -23.18 45.66
CA ARG A 54 3.81 -23.81 44.47
C ARG A 54 2.29 -23.89 44.63
N THR A 55 1.55 -23.14 43.83
CA THR A 55 0.13 -23.42 43.59
C THR A 55 0.03 -24.45 42.45
N ARG A 56 -0.46 -25.64 42.81
CA ARG A 56 -0.84 -26.71 41.88
C ARG A 56 -2.18 -26.32 41.24
N LEU A 57 -2.24 -26.30 39.91
CA LEU A 57 -3.49 -26.30 39.15
C LEU A 57 -3.98 -27.76 39.03
N PRO A 58 -5.29 -28.05 39.23
CA PRO A 58 -5.82 -29.38 39.02
C PRO A 58 -6.06 -29.65 37.53
N SER A 59 -5.53 -30.78 37.07
CA SER A 59 -5.83 -31.40 35.78
C SER A 59 -7.26 -31.93 35.76
N ILE A 60 -8.10 -31.41 34.88
CA ILE A 60 -9.40 -32.00 34.54
C ILE A 60 -9.19 -32.87 33.30
N SER A 61 -9.29 -34.17 33.50
CA SER A 61 -9.43 -35.18 32.46
C SER A 61 -10.92 -35.41 32.19
N SER A 62 -11.38 -35.13 30.98
CA SER A 62 -12.65 -35.63 30.46
C SER A 62 -12.35 -36.41 29.18
N ASN A 63 -12.44 -37.73 29.30
CA ASN A 63 -12.63 -38.64 28.19
C ASN A 63 -14.06 -38.44 27.70
N ASP A 64 -14.24 -38.03 26.45
CA ASP A 64 -15.49 -38.26 25.72
C ASP A 64 -15.11 -38.91 24.39
N GLU A 65 -15.37 -40.21 24.34
CA GLU A 65 -15.41 -41.02 23.14
C GLU A 65 -16.63 -40.57 22.32
N TYR A 66 -16.41 -40.13 21.08
CA TYR A 66 -17.49 -39.97 20.12
C TYR A 66 -17.39 -41.10 19.08
N GLU A 67 -18.34 -42.03 19.19
CA GLU A 67 -18.63 -43.07 18.20
C GLU A 67 -19.05 -42.43 16.87
N SER A 68 -18.45 -42.94 15.80
CA SER A 68 -18.81 -42.64 14.41
C SER A 68 -20.08 -43.41 14.02
N THR A 69 -21.15 -42.70 13.69
CA THR A 69 -22.28 -43.26 12.95
C THR A 69 -22.27 -42.70 11.52
N ASP A 70 -22.04 -43.60 10.57
CA ASP A 70 -22.14 -43.39 9.13
C ASP A 70 -23.53 -42.91 8.70
N VAL A 71 -23.59 -41.84 7.91
CA VAL A 71 -24.76 -41.49 7.09
C VAL A 71 -24.32 -41.21 5.66
N ASP A 72 -24.97 -41.94 4.77
CA ASP A 72 -24.75 -42.08 3.33
C ASP A 72 -24.84 -40.79 2.49
N ASN A 73 -23.90 -40.70 1.56
CA ASN A 73 -24.05 -40.31 0.14
C ASN A 73 -24.99 -39.15 -0.24
N GLN A 74 -24.42 -37.94 -0.26
CA GLN A 74 -24.71 -36.97 -1.34
C GLN A 74 -23.39 -36.41 -1.89
N LYS A 75 -23.15 -36.67 -3.18
CA LYS A 75 -21.97 -36.21 -3.93
C LYS A 75 -21.79 -34.69 -3.80
N PRO A 76 -20.66 -34.17 -3.29
CA PRO A 76 -20.23 -32.83 -3.60
C PRO A 76 -19.56 -32.85 -4.98
N GLU A 77 -20.02 -32.01 -5.91
CA GLU A 77 -19.25 -31.70 -7.12
C GLU A 77 -17.95 -31.00 -6.71
N SER A 78 -16.90 -31.81 -6.62
CA SER A 78 -15.53 -31.39 -6.42
C SER A 78 -14.88 -31.06 -7.75
N THR A 79 -14.70 -29.77 -8.04
CA THR A 79 -13.64 -29.28 -8.94
C THR A 79 -13.16 -27.91 -8.46
N ALA A 80 -12.51 -27.89 -7.30
CA ALA A 80 -11.52 -26.87 -6.96
C ALA A 80 -10.15 -27.54 -7.06
N SER A 81 -9.62 -27.59 -8.28
CA SER A 81 -8.22 -27.87 -8.54
C SER A 81 -7.68 -26.72 -9.37
N ASP A 82 -6.65 -26.07 -8.84
CA ASP A 82 -5.80 -25.14 -9.56
C ASP A 82 -5.38 -25.77 -10.91
N THR A 83 -5.97 -25.27 -11.99
CA THR A 83 -5.35 -25.34 -13.29
C THR A 83 -5.26 -23.93 -13.83
N ASP A 84 -4.02 -23.48 -13.88
CA ASP A 84 -3.46 -22.44 -14.72
C ASP A 84 -3.75 -22.76 -16.21
N SER A 85 -5.03 -22.90 -16.59
CA SER A 85 -5.46 -22.95 -17.99
C SER A 85 -5.69 -21.53 -18.48
N ASP A 86 -4.59 -20.77 -18.52
CA ASP A 86 -4.46 -19.51 -19.27
C ASP A 86 -4.37 -19.76 -20.79
N VAL A 87 -4.70 -20.97 -21.24
CA VAL A 87 -4.77 -21.38 -22.64
C VAL A 87 -6.15 -21.96 -22.87
N GLU A 88 -6.82 -21.52 -23.94
CA GLU A 88 -8.20 -21.86 -24.34
C GLU A 88 -9.31 -21.00 -23.72
N ASP A 89 -9.30 -19.70 -24.05
CA ASP A 89 -10.46 -19.02 -24.68
C ASP A 89 -10.07 -17.57 -25.01
N GLY A 90 -9.75 -17.31 -26.29
CA GLY A 90 -9.55 -15.96 -26.85
C GLY A 90 -8.09 -15.45 -26.93
N ALA A 91 -7.09 -16.33 -26.97
CA ALA A 91 -5.72 -15.94 -27.30
C ALA A 91 -5.64 -15.51 -28.78
N GLY A 92 -5.80 -14.22 -29.05
CA GLY A 92 -5.61 -13.64 -30.39
C GLY A 92 -6.62 -12.56 -30.79
N THR A 93 -7.66 -12.30 -30.00
CA THR A 93 -8.63 -11.23 -30.30
C THR A 93 -8.23 -9.95 -29.56
N ASP A 94 -8.01 -8.87 -30.31
CA ASP A 94 -7.71 -7.55 -29.74
C ASP A 94 -8.91 -7.05 -28.93
N ILE A 95 -8.71 -6.87 -27.62
CA ILE A 95 -9.74 -6.42 -26.68
C ILE A 95 -10.22 -5.01 -27.06
N ARG A 96 -9.37 -4.19 -27.70
CA ARG A 96 -9.74 -2.85 -28.17
C ARG A 96 -10.80 -2.87 -29.28
N GLU A 97 -10.84 -3.96 -30.05
CA GLU A 97 -11.73 -4.12 -31.21
C GLU A 97 -13.02 -4.89 -30.86
N MET A 98 -13.09 -5.48 -29.67
CA MET A 98 -14.29 -6.17 -29.21
C MET A 98 -15.45 -5.20 -28.98
N GLN A 99 -16.66 -5.60 -29.37
CA GLN A 99 -17.87 -4.93 -28.94
C GLN A 99 -18.18 -5.30 -27.49
N HIS A 100 -17.81 -4.40 -26.57
CA HIS A 100 -18.11 -4.55 -25.16
C HIS A 100 -19.56 -4.20 -24.88
N LYS A 101 -20.31 -5.10 -24.23
CA LYS A 101 -21.68 -4.85 -23.78
C LYS A 101 -21.98 -5.68 -22.56
N ASN A 102 -22.49 -5.05 -21.49
CA ASN A 102 -22.94 -5.75 -20.28
C ASN A 102 -24.42 -6.16 -20.38
N SER A 103 -24.97 -6.82 -19.35
CA SER A 103 -26.37 -7.31 -19.40
C SER A 103 -27.41 -6.20 -19.53
N SER A 104 -27.13 -5.00 -19.00
CA SER A 104 -27.98 -3.81 -19.12
C SER A 104 -27.83 -3.08 -20.46
N GLY A 105 -26.87 -3.48 -21.27
CA GLY A 105 -26.58 -2.88 -22.57
C GLY A 105 -25.61 -1.71 -22.57
N PHE A 106 -25.03 -1.37 -21.41
CA PHE A 106 -23.93 -0.42 -21.30
C PHE A 106 -22.68 -0.97 -22.00
N ASN A 107 -21.93 -0.10 -22.68
CA ASN A 107 -20.84 -0.47 -23.61
C ASN A 107 -19.58 0.40 -23.49
N ASP A 108 -19.53 1.32 -22.52
CA ASP A 108 -18.41 2.23 -22.31
C ASP A 108 -17.41 1.64 -21.31
N PHE A 109 -16.85 0.49 -21.68
CA PHE A 109 -15.81 -0.21 -20.93
C PHE A 109 -14.98 -1.09 -21.89
N ALA A 110 -13.80 -1.53 -21.45
CA ALA A 110 -13.02 -2.57 -22.12
C ALA A 110 -12.35 -3.44 -21.05
N VAL A 111 -12.87 -4.65 -20.88
CA VAL A 111 -12.40 -5.61 -19.88
C VAL A 111 -12.35 -7.02 -20.47
N ARG A 112 -11.52 -7.88 -19.90
CA ARG A 112 -11.47 -9.29 -20.29
C ARG A 112 -12.59 -10.08 -19.60
N ARG A 113 -13.31 -10.90 -20.37
CA ARG A 113 -14.29 -11.90 -19.87
C ARG A 113 -15.38 -11.31 -18.95
N ILE A 114 -16.24 -10.42 -19.48
CA ILE A 114 -17.40 -9.84 -18.75
C ILE A 114 -18.28 -10.90 -18.06
N LYS A 115 -18.37 -12.11 -18.62
CA LYS A 115 -19.08 -13.27 -18.03
C LYS A 115 -18.61 -13.67 -16.62
N HIS A 116 -17.42 -13.24 -16.19
CA HIS A 116 -16.89 -13.53 -14.85
C HIS A 116 -17.31 -12.49 -13.79
N ALA A 117 -18.14 -11.51 -14.14
CA ALA A 117 -18.67 -10.51 -13.21
C ALA A 117 -19.26 -11.10 -11.91
N PRO A 118 -19.98 -12.24 -11.90
CA PRO A 118 -20.47 -12.83 -10.66
C PRO A 118 -19.36 -13.27 -9.70
N TYR A 119 -18.22 -13.74 -10.20
CA TYR A 119 -17.06 -14.09 -9.37
C TYR A 119 -16.44 -12.85 -8.76
N GLY A 120 -16.19 -11.82 -9.57
CA GLY A 120 -15.65 -10.55 -9.09
C GLY A 120 -16.56 -9.87 -8.08
N ARG A 121 -17.89 -9.98 -8.23
CA ARG A 121 -18.85 -9.44 -7.25
C ARG A 121 -18.67 -10.09 -5.88
N ARG A 122 -18.48 -11.41 -5.81
CA ARG A 122 -18.23 -12.12 -4.56
C ARG A 122 -16.90 -11.71 -3.92
N GLU A 123 -15.84 -11.52 -4.72
CA GLU A 123 -14.57 -10.99 -4.22
C GLU A 123 -14.71 -9.58 -3.64
N ILE A 124 -15.48 -8.70 -4.30
CA ILE A 124 -15.79 -7.36 -3.80
C ILE A 124 -16.54 -7.44 -2.47
N GLU A 125 -17.55 -8.30 -2.36
CA GLU A 125 -18.33 -8.48 -1.13
C GLU A 125 -17.47 -8.95 0.06
N ILE A 126 -16.49 -9.84 -0.18
CA ILE A 126 -15.51 -10.23 0.83
C ILE A 126 -14.65 -9.04 1.23
N ALA A 127 -14.16 -8.26 0.26
CA ALA A 127 -13.36 -7.07 0.54
C ALA A 127 -14.16 -6.02 1.33
N GLU A 128 -15.45 -5.82 1.05
CA GLU A 128 -16.30 -4.88 1.78
C GLU A 128 -16.38 -5.17 3.29
N GLN A 129 -16.42 -6.46 3.67
CA GLN A 129 -16.46 -6.88 5.07
C GLN A 129 -15.18 -6.48 5.82
N GLU A 130 -14.04 -6.54 5.13
CA GLU A 130 -12.73 -6.18 5.66
C GLU A 130 -12.33 -4.72 5.38
N MET A 131 -13.25 -3.87 4.90
CA MET A 131 -12.98 -2.45 4.63
C MET A 131 -13.87 -1.51 5.45
N PRO A 132 -13.82 -1.58 6.79
CA PRO A 132 -14.73 -0.87 7.68
C PRO A 132 -14.64 0.65 7.56
N GLY A 133 -13.47 1.19 7.18
CA GLY A 133 -13.30 2.63 7.01
C GLY A 133 -14.14 3.19 5.86
N LEU A 134 -14.14 2.51 4.72
CA LEU A 134 -14.96 2.89 3.57
C LEU A 134 -16.44 2.64 3.85
N MET A 135 -16.80 1.55 4.53
CA MET A 135 -18.19 1.29 4.91
C MET A 135 -18.73 2.34 5.87
N ALA A 136 -17.91 2.76 6.86
CA ALA A 136 -18.26 3.84 7.76
C ALA A 136 -18.41 5.18 7.02
N LEU A 137 -17.54 5.46 6.04
CA LEU A 137 -17.64 6.66 5.20
C LEU A 137 -18.93 6.68 4.38
N ARG A 138 -19.28 5.57 3.73
CA ARG A 138 -20.53 5.40 2.96
C ARG A 138 -21.76 5.73 3.83
N ARG A 139 -21.83 5.15 5.05
CA ARG A 139 -22.93 5.39 5.99
C ARG A 139 -23.01 6.85 6.45
N ARG A 140 -21.88 7.47 6.77
CA ARG A 140 -21.86 8.87 7.25
C ARG A 140 -22.28 9.87 6.18
N ALA A 141 -21.98 9.58 4.92
CA ALA A 141 -22.18 10.49 3.80
C ALA A 141 -23.40 10.15 2.93
N GLU A 142 -24.26 9.23 3.38
CA GLU A 142 -25.40 8.70 2.61
C GLU A 142 -26.33 9.82 2.11
N ASN A 143 -26.60 10.82 2.95
CA ASN A 143 -27.44 11.96 2.62
C ASN A 143 -26.68 13.12 1.96
N ASP A 144 -25.44 13.37 2.39
CA ASP A 144 -24.70 14.59 2.05
C ASP A 144 -24.08 14.53 0.64
N LYS A 145 -23.81 13.32 0.11
CA LYS A 145 -23.17 13.08 -1.19
C LYS A 145 -22.07 14.11 -1.51
N PRO A 146 -20.98 14.14 -0.73
CA PRO A 146 -19.98 15.22 -0.76
C PRO A 146 -19.20 15.31 -2.08
N LEU A 147 -19.33 14.34 -2.98
CA LEU A 147 -18.71 14.35 -4.30
C LEU A 147 -19.75 14.50 -5.43
N GLN A 148 -20.97 14.97 -5.12
CA GLN A 148 -22.00 15.23 -6.11
C GLN A 148 -21.48 16.18 -7.21
N GLY A 149 -21.39 15.67 -8.44
CA GLY A 149 -20.87 16.42 -9.59
C GLY A 149 -19.36 16.34 -9.79
N ALA A 150 -18.63 15.62 -8.92
CA ALA A 150 -17.25 15.26 -9.19
C ALA A 150 -17.19 14.27 -10.36
N LYS A 151 -16.21 14.47 -11.25
CA LYS A 151 -15.88 13.60 -12.38
C LYS A 151 -14.44 13.15 -12.17
N ILE A 152 -14.29 11.99 -11.56
CA ILE A 152 -13.00 11.46 -11.10
C ILE A 152 -12.50 10.47 -12.15
N VAL A 153 -11.33 10.74 -12.72
CA VAL A 153 -10.60 9.74 -13.48
C VAL A 153 -9.56 9.10 -12.57
N GLY A 154 -9.56 7.77 -12.50
CA GLY A 154 -8.66 6.99 -11.65
C GLY A 154 -7.69 6.14 -12.47
N CYS A 155 -6.43 6.09 -12.02
CA CYS A 155 -5.40 5.20 -12.53
C CYS A 155 -4.70 4.55 -11.34
N THR A 156 -5.20 3.39 -10.93
CA THR A 156 -4.69 2.62 -9.79
C THR A 156 -4.78 1.13 -10.09
N HIS A 157 -4.23 0.26 -9.24
CA HIS A 157 -4.43 -1.18 -9.36
C HIS A 157 -5.92 -1.54 -9.35
N ILE A 158 -6.38 -2.42 -10.25
CA ILE A 158 -7.78 -2.86 -10.27
C ILE A 158 -7.91 -4.19 -9.54
N THR A 159 -8.22 -4.10 -8.25
CA THR A 159 -8.44 -5.23 -7.35
C THR A 159 -9.79 -5.09 -6.64
N ALA A 160 -10.22 -6.13 -5.92
CA ALA A 160 -11.43 -6.09 -5.11
C ALA A 160 -11.45 -4.88 -4.15
N GLN A 161 -10.31 -4.54 -3.54
CA GLN A 161 -10.20 -3.40 -2.63
C GLN A 161 -10.42 -2.05 -3.36
N THR A 162 -9.83 -1.88 -4.54
CA THR A 162 -10.05 -0.68 -5.36
C THR A 162 -11.50 -0.61 -5.84
N ALA A 163 -12.12 -1.73 -6.19
CA ALA A 163 -13.54 -1.76 -6.54
C ALA A 163 -14.42 -1.22 -5.39
N VAL A 164 -14.12 -1.59 -4.14
CA VAL A 164 -14.80 -1.02 -2.97
C VAL A 164 -14.59 0.51 -2.88
N LEU A 165 -13.39 1.02 -3.16
CA LEU A 165 -13.14 2.46 -3.24
C LEU A 165 -13.96 3.11 -4.36
N ILE A 166 -13.91 2.58 -5.58
CA ILE A 166 -14.65 3.09 -6.75
C ILE A 166 -16.15 3.17 -6.43
N GLU A 167 -16.74 2.09 -5.91
CA GLU A 167 -18.15 2.07 -5.51
C GLU A 167 -18.45 2.98 -4.30
N THR A 168 -17.45 3.26 -3.46
CA THR A 168 -17.59 4.28 -2.42
C THR A 168 -17.69 5.67 -3.04
N LEU A 169 -16.82 6.00 -4.00
CA LEU A 169 -16.83 7.30 -4.67
C LEU A 169 -18.15 7.53 -5.42
N THR A 170 -18.69 6.50 -6.09
CA THR A 170 -20.01 6.61 -6.74
C THR A 170 -21.14 6.83 -5.74
N ARG A 171 -21.14 6.11 -4.60
CA ARG A 171 -22.10 6.34 -3.50
C ARG A 171 -21.99 7.74 -2.89
N LEU A 172 -20.80 8.32 -2.86
CA LEU A 172 -20.56 9.70 -2.44
C LEU A 172 -21.01 10.74 -3.48
N GLY A 173 -21.52 10.33 -4.65
CA GLY A 173 -22.09 11.21 -5.68
C GLY A 173 -21.18 11.48 -6.88
N ALA A 174 -19.99 10.88 -6.93
CA ALA A 174 -19.06 11.06 -8.05
C ALA A 174 -19.47 10.25 -9.28
N GLN A 175 -19.16 10.78 -10.46
CA GLN A 175 -19.00 10.00 -11.68
C GLN A 175 -17.54 9.57 -11.79
N VAL A 176 -17.31 8.31 -12.15
CA VAL A 176 -15.97 7.73 -12.17
C VAL A 176 -15.67 7.08 -13.52
N ARG A 177 -14.40 7.11 -13.93
CA ARG A 177 -13.84 6.30 -15.01
C ARG A 177 -12.48 5.78 -14.54
N TRP A 178 -12.13 4.55 -14.89
CA TRP A 178 -10.93 3.93 -14.33
C TRP A 178 -10.10 3.17 -15.36
N CYS A 179 -8.78 3.18 -15.17
CA CYS A 179 -7.82 2.29 -15.82
C CYS A 179 -6.81 1.75 -14.79
N ALA A 180 -6.04 0.74 -15.19
CA ALA A 180 -4.99 0.18 -14.35
C ALA A 180 -3.72 1.05 -14.39
N CYS A 181 -3.00 1.15 -13.27
CA CYS A 181 -1.66 1.75 -13.22
C CYS A 181 -0.52 0.75 -13.53
N ASN A 182 -0.86 -0.54 -13.68
CA ASN A 182 0.12 -1.59 -13.97
C ASN A 182 -0.52 -2.74 -14.75
N ILE A 183 0.12 -3.12 -15.85
CA ILE A 183 -0.32 -4.14 -16.81
C ILE A 183 -0.58 -5.53 -16.20
N PHE A 184 -0.03 -5.84 -15.02
CA PHE A 184 -0.21 -7.14 -14.35
C PHE A 184 -1.16 -7.12 -13.16
N SER A 185 -1.61 -5.92 -12.75
CA SER A 185 -2.29 -5.75 -11.46
C SER A 185 -3.81 -5.92 -11.50
N THR A 186 -4.39 -6.00 -12.69
CA THR A 186 -5.84 -6.13 -12.86
C THR A 186 -6.31 -7.53 -12.50
N GLN A 187 -7.29 -7.61 -11.60
CA GLN A 187 -8.14 -8.79 -11.38
C GLN A 187 -9.29 -8.74 -12.40
N ASN A 188 -9.24 -9.61 -13.41
CA ASN A 188 -10.15 -9.53 -14.57
C ASN A 188 -11.62 -9.69 -14.16
N GLU A 189 -11.90 -10.61 -13.25
CA GLU A 189 -13.21 -10.85 -12.67
C GLU A 189 -13.75 -9.61 -11.93
N VAL A 190 -12.90 -8.89 -11.21
CA VAL A 190 -13.28 -7.64 -10.52
C VAL A 190 -13.54 -6.52 -11.52
N ALA A 191 -12.68 -6.36 -12.54
CA ALA A 191 -12.90 -5.40 -13.62
C ALA A 191 -14.24 -5.68 -14.34
N ALA A 192 -14.54 -6.96 -14.59
CA ALA A 192 -15.83 -7.40 -15.13
C ALA A 192 -17.00 -7.04 -14.20
N ALA A 193 -16.87 -7.24 -12.89
CA ALA A 193 -17.93 -6.92 -11.92
C ALA A 193 -18.26 -5.42 -11.84
N LEU A 194 -17.25 -4.56 -11.98
CA LEU A 194 -17.42 -3.11 -12.05
C LEU A 194 -18.06 -2.68 -13.39
N ALA A 195 -17.60 -3.25 -14.51
CA ALA A 195 -18.18 -3.00 -15.82
C ALA A 195 -19.66 -3.47 -15.92
N GLU A 196 -19.98 -4.61 -15.30
CA GLU A 196 -21.35 -5.11 -15.19
C GLU A 196 -22.24 -4.18 -14.36
N ALA A 197 -21.67 -3.53 -13.34
CA ALA A 197 -22.33 -2.45 -12.59
C ALA A 197 -22.43 -1.11 -13.37
N SER A 198 -22.14 -1.12 -14.67
CA SER A 198 -22.14 0.05 -15.57
C SER A 198 -21.16 1.15 -15.15
N ILE A 199 -20.02 0.76 -14.56
CA ILE A 199 -18.91 1.67 -14.28
C ILE A 199 -17.89 1.59 -15.42
N PRO A 200 -17.46 2.71 -16.03
CA PRO A 200 -16.47 2.71 -17.09
C PRO A 200 -15.09 2.23 -16.61
N ILE A 201 -14.72 1.01 -16.98
CA ILE A 201 -13.42 0.40 -16.66
C ILE A 201 -12.70 0.04 -17.97
N PHE A 202 -11.44 0.46 -18.10
CA PHE A 202 -10.57 0.17 -19.23
C PHE A 202 -9.31 -0.48 -18.70
N ALA A 203 -9.33 -1.81 -18.57
CA ALA A 203 -8.20 -2.56 -18.05
C ALA A 203 -8.38 -4.08 -18.17
N TRP A 204 -7.27 -4.79 -18.29
CA TRP A 204 -7.21 -6.24 -18.16
C TRP A 204 -5.81 -6.70 -17.71
N LYS A 205 -5.71 -7.92 -17.19
CA LYS A 205 -4.42 -8.50 -16.84
C LYS A 205 -3.64 -8.87 -18.10
N GLY A 206 -2.38 -8.49 -18.15
CA GLY A 206 -1.47 -8.76 -19.26
C GLY A 206 -1.64 -7.78 -20.43
N GLU A 207 -1.95 -6.52 -20.15
CA GLU A 207 -1.89 -5.44 -21.14
C GLU A 207 -0.50 -5.34 -21.79
N SER A 208 -0.44 -5.07 -23.09
CA SER A 208 0.78 -4.55 -23.73
C SER A 208 1.00 -3.08 -23.36
N ASP A 209 2.21 -2.56 -23.59
CA ASP A 209 2.49 -1.13 -23.34
C ASP A 209 1.55 -0.20 -24.15
N ASP A 210 1.19 -0.60 -25.37
CA ASP A 210 0.22 0.16 -26.17
C ASP A 210 -1.19 0.08 -25.58
N ASP A 211 -1.58 -1.06 -24.99
CA ASP A 211 -2.90 -1.23 -24.36
C ASP A 211 -3.02 -0.33 -23.15
N PHE A 212 -1.96 -0.26 -22.35
CA PHE A 212 -1.88 0.56 -21.16
C PHE A 212 -2.16 2.05 -21.46
N TRP A 213 -1.44 2.62 -22.43
CA TRP A 213 -1.67 4.02 -22.82
C TRP A 213 -3.02 4.24 -23.49
N TRP A 214 -3.52 3.25 -24.24
CA TRP A 214 -4.86 3.29 -24.81
C TRP A 214 -5.93 3.32 -23.70
N CYS A 215 -5.79 2.50 -22.66
CA CYS A 215 -6.68 2.47 -21.51
C CYS A 215 -6.71 3.81 -20.76
N ILE A 216 -5.54 4.42 -20.51
CA ILE A 216 -5.46 5.77 -19.92
C ILE A 216 -6.24 6.79 -20.78
N LYS A 217 -6.03 6.78 -22.10
CA LYS A 217 -6.74 7.68 -23.01
C LYS A 217 -8.26 7.48 -22.95
N LYS A 218 -8.73 6.23 -22.91
CA LYS A 218 -10.17 5.90 -22.81
C LYS A 218 -10.77 6.27 -21.45
N ALA A 219 -10.02 6.11 -20.37
CA ALA A 219 -10.43 6.54 -19.04
C ALA A 219 -10.60 8.06 -18.93
N ILE A 220 -9.77 8.86 -19.62
CA ILE A 220 -9.92 10.32 -19.68
C ILE A 220 -11.22 10.77 -20.39
N GLY A 221 -11.77 9.94 -21.29
CA GLY A 221 -13.10 10.16 -21.88
C GLY A 221 -13.17 11.18 -23.02
N GLY A 222 -12.02 11.65 -23.54
CA GLY A 222 -11.93 12.72 -24.54
C GLY A 222 -12.74 12.52 -25.83
N ASP A 223 -13.11 11.29 -26.16
CA ASP A 223 -13.89 10.94 -27.37
C ASP A 223 -15.41 11.03 -27.16
N GLN A 224 -15.91 11.13 -25.92
CA GLN A 224 -17.34 10.96 -25.56
C GLN A 224 -17.96 12.18 -24.83
N GLY A 225 -17.26 13.33 -24.82
CA GLY A 225 -17.76 14.55 -24.16
C GLY A 225 -17.73 14.52 -22.62
N TRP A 226 -17.25 13.42 -22.00
CA TRP A 226 -16.96 13.36 -20.59
C TRP A 226 -15.58 13.95 -20.30
N GLN A 227 -15.50 14.87 -19.34
CA GLN A 227 -14.25 15.53 -18.96
C GLN A 227 -14.05 15.43 -17.45
N PRO A 228 -12.93 14.87 -16.98
CA PRO A 228 -12.63 14.79 -15.56
C PRO A 228 -12.41 16.19 -14.98
N ASN A 229 -12.75 16.34 -13.70
CA ASN A 229 -12.40 17.51 -12.89
C ASN A 229 -11.56 17.14 -11.66
N MET A 230 -11.27 15.86 -11.45
CA MET A 230 -10.45 15.33 -10.37
C MET A 230 -9.64 14.13 -10.88
N ILE A 231 -8.44 13.95 -10.34
CA ILE A 231 -7.57 12.80 -10.66
C ILE A 231 -7.26 12.03 -9.37
N LEU A 232 -7.37 10.70 -9.42
CA LEU A 232 -6.75 9.79 -8.45
C LEU A 232 -5.71 8.94 -9.18
N ASP A 233 -4.46 8.98 -8.73
CA ASP A 233 -3.34 8.39 -9.46
C ASP A 233 -2.42 7.59 -8.52
N ASP A 234 -1.82 6.56 -9.07
CA ASP A 234 -0.82 5.69 -8.44
C ASP A 234 0.32 5.49 -9.45
N GLY A 235 1.40 6.24 -9.26
CA GLY A 235 2.58 6.24 -10.13
C GLY A 235 2.76 7.52 -10.94
N GLY A 236 1.68 8.30 -11.10
CA GLY A 236 1.69 9.60 -11.76
C GLY A 236 1.59 9.53 -13.29
N ASP A 237 1.26 8.37 -13.88
CA ASP A 237 1.22 8.20 -15.35
C ASP A 237 -0.01 8.89 -15.95
N LEU A 238 -1.18 8.79 -15.30
CA LEU A 238 -2.39 9.48 -15.73
C LEU A 238 -2.23 11.00 -15.63
N THR A 239 -1.67 11.49 -14.53
CA THR A 239 -1.34 12.90 -14.33
C THR A 239 -0.39 13.40 -15.40
N HIS A 240 0.70 12.67 -15.65
CA HIS A 240 1.68 13.02 -16.67
C HIS A 240 1.05 13.07 -18.07
N TYR A 241 0.25 12.06 -18.41
CA TYR A 241 -0.43 11.97 -19.70
C TYR A 241 -1.42 13.12 -19.91
N CYS A 242 -2.25 13.41 -18.91
CA CYS A 242 -3.17 14.56 -18.94
C CYS A 242 -2.44 15.89 -19.10
N HIS A 243 -1.38 16.13 -18.31
CA HIS A 243 -0.60 17.37 -18.40
C HIS A 243 0.03 17.56 -19.78
N LYS A 244 0.59 16.49 -20.36
CA LYS A 244 1.31 16.53 -21.64
C LYS A 244 0.39 16.60 -22.86
N HIS A 245 -0.71 15.84 -22.88
CA HIS A 245 -1.54 15.67 -24.07
C HIS A 245 -2.88 16.41 -24.00
N TYR A 246 -3.33 16.80 -22.79
CA TYR A 246 -4.64 17.42 -22.56
C TYR A 246 -4.50 18.70 -21.74
N THR A 247 -3.57 19.59 -22.09
CA THR A 247 -3.22 20.78 -21.31
C THR A 247 -4.43 21.67 -20.97
N THR A 248 -5.36 21.88 -21.92
CA THR A 248 -6.59 22.65 -21.67
C THR A 248 -7.47 21.98 -20.62
N LEU A 249 -7.70 20.66 -20.72
CA LEU A 249 -8.46 19.90 -19.73
C LEU A 249 -7.76 19.90 -18.37
N PHE A 250 -6.44 19.71 -18.36
CA PHE A 250 -5.64 19.68 -17.14
C PHE A 250 -5.79 20.97 -16.33
N SER A 251 -5.92 22.12 -16.99
CA SER A 251 -6.18 23.42 -16.33
C SER A 251 -7.56 23.52 -15.65
N THR A 252 -8.51 22.65 -16.01
CA THR A 252 -9.85 22.58 -15.39
C THR A 252 -9.95 21.58 -14.24
N ILE A 253 -8.90 20.77 -14.01
CA ILE A 253 -8.83 19.84 -12.89
C ILE A 253 -8.78 20.65 -11.58
N LYS A 254 -9.65 20.30 -10.64
CA LYS A 254 -9.71 20.93 -9.31
C LYS A 254 -8.65 20.40 -8.37
N GLY A 255 -8.21 19.15 -8.55
CA GLY A 255 -7.13 18.59 -7.76
C GLY A 255 -6.74 17.16 -8.13
N ILE A 256 -5.54 16.79 -7.67
CA ILE A 256 -4.92 15.47 -7.88
C ILE A 256 -4.73 14.81 -6.52
N VAL A 257 -5.04 13.53 -6.39
CA VAL A 257 -4.69 12.71 -5.24
C VAL A 257 -3.72 11.64 -5.71
N GLU A 258 -2.53 11.58 -5.11
CA GLU A 258 -1.47 10.65 -5.52
C GLU A 258 -1.05 9.73 -4.37
N GLU A 259 -1.04 8.43 -4.64
CA GLU A 259 -0.78 7.37 -3.66
C GLU A 259 0.70 6.99 -3.53
N SER A 260 1.49 7.10 -4.60
CA SER A 260 2.81 6.47 -4.70
C SER A 260 3.96 7.43 -4.44
N VAL A 261 5.10 6.88 -4.00
CA VAL A 261 6.36 7.63 -3.89
C VAL A 261 6.76 8.24 -5.24
N THR A 262 6.65 7.45 -6.32
CA THR A 262 7.10 7.86 -7.65
C THR A 262 6.25 9.00 -8.21
N GLY A 263 4.93 8.90 -8.11
CA GLY A 263 4.03 9.96 -8.55
C GLY A 263 4.17 11.23 -7.71
N VAL A 264 4.33 11.10 -6.38
CA VAL A 264 4.61 12.25 -5.51
C VAL A 264 5.91 12.94 -5.89
N HIS A 265 6.96 12.18 -6.19
CA HIS A 265 8.23 12.75 -6.66
C HIS A 265 8.05 13.53 -7.97
N ARG A 266 7.27 13.00 -8.92
CA ARG A 266 6.93 13.69 -10.17
C ARG A 266 6.15 14.99 -9.91
N LEU A 267 5.19 14.98 -8.98
CA LEU A 267 4.45 16.18 -8.59
C LEU A 267 5.36 17.25 -7.98
N TYR A 268 6.27 16.89 -7.08
CA TYR A 268 7.25 17.83 -6.54
C TYR A 268 8.19 18.38 -7.62
N GLN A 269 8.58 17.55 -8.60
CA GLN A 269 9.35 18.03 -9.75
C GLN A 269 8.57 19.08 -10.53
N MET A 270 7.30 18.82 -10.84
CA MET A 270 6.41 19.77 -11.52
C MET A 270 6.23 21.07 -10.72
N CYS A 271 6.16 20.99 -9.39
CA CYS A 271 6.09 22.18 -8.54
C CYS A 271 7.39 23.00 -8.62
N ARG A 272 8.56 22.34 -8.58
CA ARG A 272 9.87 23.02 -8.69
C ARG A 272 10.06 23.68 -10.07
N THR A 273 9.56 23.04 -11.12
CA THR A 273 9.59 23.59 -12.50
C THR A 273 8.44 24.54 -12.79
N GLN A 274 7.56 24.81 -11.82
CA GLN A 274 6.38 25.67 -11.97
C GLN A 274 5.43 25.23 -13.10
N THR A 275 5.40 23.94 -13.41
CA THR A 275 4.50 23.36 -14.41
C THR A 275 3.25 22.72 -13.79
N LEU A 276 3.24 22.53 -12.46
CA LEU A 276 2.03 22.09 -11.76
C LEU A 276 1.04 23.26 -11.68
N THR A 277 -0.09 23.14 -12.38
CA THR A 277 -1.13 24.18 -12.45
C THR A 277 -2.32 23.92 -11.54
N VAL A 278 -2.35 22.79 -10.82
CA VAL A 278 -3.47 22.35 -9.99
C VAL A 278 -2.95 21.84 -8.63
N PRO A 279 -3.72 21.95 -7.53
CA PRO A 279 -3.29 21.44 -6.24
C PRO A 279 -3.24 19.91 -6.23
N ALA A 280 -2.30 19.34 -5.47
CA ALA A 280 -2.20 17.91 -5.29
C ALA A 280 -2.15 17.51 -3.81
N MET A 281 -2.77 16.38 -3.46
CA MET A 281 -2.69 15.74 -2.16
C MET A 281 -1.78 14.51 -2.24
N ASN A 282 -0.74 14.54 -1.42
CA ASN A 282 0.20 13.46 -1.24
C ASN A 282 -0.34 12.50 -0.17
N VAL A 283 -0.91 11.38 -0.62
CA VAL A 283 -1.39 10.30 0.23
C VAL A 283 -0.24 9.41 0.67
N ASN A 284 0.80 9.23 -0.16
CA ASN A 284 1.95 8.39 0.17
C ASN A 284 2.57 8.75 1.53
N ASP A 285 2.83 10.04 1.75
CA ASP A 285 3.51 10.55 2.94
C ASP A 285 2.55 10.75 4.12
N SER A 286 1.27 10.40 3.94
CA SER A 286 0.33 10.37 5.05
C SER A 286 0.77 9.33 6.08
N VAL A 287 0.52 9.66 7.34
CA VAL A 287 0.73 8.74 8.47
C VAL A 287 -0.07 7.45 8.27
N THR A 288 -1.27 7.55 7.71
CA THR A 288 -2.17 6.43 7.49
C THR A 288 -1.68 5.47 6.40
N LYS A 289 -0.90 5.96 5.42
CA LYS A 289 -0.27 5.09 4.41
C LYS A 289 1.06 4.56 4.91
N THR A 290 2.01 5.43 5.24
CA THR A 290 3.35 5.01 5.71
C THR A 290 3.32 4.17 7.00
N LYS A 291 2.40 4.50 7.93
CA LYS A 291 1.95 3.77 9.16
C LYS A 291 1.66 2.32 8.96
N PHE A 292 0.83 2.10 7.96
CA PHE A 292 -0.03 0.95 7.96
C PHE A 292 0.21 0.15 6.70
N ASP A 293 0.04 0.76 5.55
CA ASP A 293 0.30 0.16 4.26
C ASP A 293 1.75 -0.33 4.18
N ASN A 294 2.72 0.59 4.13
CA ASN A 294 4.12 0.22 3.94
C ASN A 294 4.67 -0.72 5.03
N LEU A 295 4.08 -0.70 6.24
CA LEU A 295 4.55 -1.49 7.38
C LEU A 295 3.80 -2.83 7.51
N TYR A 296 2.49 -2.79 7.73
CA TYR A 296 1.67 -3.98 8.03
C TYR A 296 1.31 -4.77 6.76
N LEU A 297 1.13 -4.14 5.60
CA LEU A 297 0.93 -4.88 4.35
C LEU A 297 2.18 -5.72 4.02
N CYS A 298 3.35 -5.10 4.07
CA CYS A 298 4.63 -5.80 3.82
C CYS A 298 4.94 -6.85 4.89
N ARG A 299 4.49 -6.62 6.13
CA ARG A 299 4.57 -7.59 7.22
C ARG A 299 3.80 -8.88 6.88
N GLU A 300 2.58 -8.78 6.37
CA GLU A 300 1.81 -9.99 6.05
C GLU A 300 2.24 -10.61 4.70
N SER A 301 2.35 -9.78 3.66
CA SER A 301 2.57 -10.24 2.29
C SER A 301 3.91 -10.92 2.05
N ILE A 302 4.97 -10.57 2.79
CA ILE A 302 6.27 -11.25 2.63
C ILE A 302 6.19 -12.75 2.92
N ILE A 303 5.40 -13.13 3.93
CA ILE A 303 5.24 -14.52 4.34
C ILE A 303 4.35 -15.26 3.36
N ASP A 304 3.19 -14.70 3.00
CA ASP A 304 2.28 -15.27 2.00
C ASP A 304 3.01 -15.49 0.67
N ALA A 305 3.67 -14.45 0.14
CA ALA A 305 4.31 -14.50 -1.16
C ALA A 305 5.47 -15.51 -1.21
N ILE A 306 6.38 -15.53 -0.23
CA ILE A 306 7.45 -16.53 -0.21
C ILE A 306 6.87 -17.94 -0.04
N LYS A 307 5.89 -18.11 0.87
CA LYS A 307 5.28 -19.42 1.12
C LYS A 307 4.60 -19.97 -0.13
N ARG A 308 3.75 -19.18 -0.78
CA ARG A 308 3.01 -19.58 -1.99
C ARG A 308 3.94 -19.89 -3.16
N CYS A 309 5.02 -19.12 -3.31
CA CYS A 309 5.95 -19.32 -4.41
C CYS A 309 6.89 -20.51 -4.23
N THR A 310 7.28 -20.82 -2.99
CA THR A 310 8.45 -21.70 -2.76
C THR A 310 8.22 -22.85 -1.78
N ASP A 311 7.08 -22.87 -1.07
CA ASP A 311 6.70 -23.92 -0.11
C ASP A 311 7.70 -24.12 1.05
N ILE A 312 8.67 -23.22 1.22
CA ILE A 312 9.77 -23.42 2.18
C ILE A 312 9.33 -23.33 3.64
N MET A 313 10.08 -24.00 4.51
CA MET A 313 10.03 -23.75 5.95
C MET A 313 10.92 -22.55 6.34
N PHE A 314 10.34 -21.56 7.03
CA PHE A 314 11.02 -20.35 7.51
C PHE A 314 11.89 -20.58 8.75
N GLY A 315 11.42 -21.37 9.71
CA GLY A 315 12.12 -21.59 10.98
C GLY A 315 13.58 -22.02 10.78
N GLY A 316 14.51 -21.31 11.43
CA GLY A 316 15.94 -21.56 11.36
C GLY A 316 16.65 -21.07 10.11
N LYS A 317 15.94 -20.52 9.11
CA LYS A 317 16.54 -19.94 7.90
C LYS A 317 17.24 -18.63 8.22
N GLN A 318 18.35 -18.37 7.53
CA GLN A 318 19.08 -17.11 7.56
C GLN A 318 18.57 -16.18 6.46
N VAL A 319 18.10 -15.00 6.84
CA VAL A 319 17.51 -14.04 5.90
C VAL A 319 18.25 -12.73 6.00
N VAL A 320 18.58 -12.10 4.87
CA VAL A 320 19.07 -10.73 4.84
C VAL A 320 18.01 -9.82 4.21
N VAL A 321 17.67 -8.75 4.90
CA VAL A 321 16.77 -7.70 4.43
C VAL A 321 17.60 -6.46 4.14
N CYS A 322 17.58 -5.99 2.90
CA CYS A 322 18.34 -4.82 2.46
C CYS A 322 17.46 -3.58 2.51
N GLY A 323 17.70 -2.72 3.50
CA GLY A 323 16.87 -1.55 3.82
C GLY A 323 16.02 -1.77 5.08
N TYR A 324 15.99 -0.77 5.96
CA TYR A 324 15.23 -0.78 7.22
C TYR A 324 14.28 0.42 7.35
N GLY A 325 13.72 0.86 6.23
CA GLY A 325 12.54 1.71 6.19
C GLY A 325 11.28 0.98 6.69
N GLU A 326 10.09 1.52 6.41
CA GLU A 326 8.84 0.92 6.90
C GLU A 326 8.55 -0.46 6.27
N VAL A 327 8.84 -0.63 4.98
CA VAL A 327 8.78 -1.94 4.29
C VAL A 327 9.75 -2.94 4.94
N GLY A 328 11.02 -2.53 5.10
CA GLY A 328 12.06 -3.34 5.73
C GLY A 328 11.69 -3.78 7.15
N LYS A 329 11.16 -2.86 7.98
CA LYS A 329 10.65 -3.15 9.32
C LYS A 329 9.52 -4.17 9.31
N GLY A 330 8.57 -4.03 8.37
CA GLY A 330 7.49 -4.98 8.18
C GLY A 330 8.00 -6.37 7.89
N CYS A 331 8.89 -6.48 6.89
CA CYS A 331 9.52 -7.74 6.49
C CYS A 331 10.31 -8.38 7.64
N CYS A 332 11.17 -7.60 8.31
CA CYS A 332 12.00 -8.07 9.41
C CYS A 332 11.17 -8.59 10.59
N SER A 333 10.08 -7.89 10.93
CA SER A 333 9.19 -8.28 12.04
C SER A 333 8.56 -9.66 11.78
N SER A 334 8.02 -9.89 10.58
CA SER A 334 7.35 -11.17 10.26
C SER A 334 8.30 -12.33 10.09
N LEU A 335 9.42 -12.12 9.39
CA LEU A 335 10.42 -13.18 9.19
C LEU A 335 11.00 -13.64 10.53
N ARG A 336 11.29 -12.69 11.44
CA ARG A 336 11.69 -13.03 12.81
C ARG A 336 10.58 -13.75 13.58
N GLY A 337 9.33 -13.31 13.44
CA GLY A 337 8.16 -13.98 14.04
C GLY A 337 7.99 -15.43 13.60
N MET A 338 8.37 -15.74 12.35
CA MET A 338 8.40 -17.10 11.81
C MET A 338 9.67 -17.91 12.19
N GLY A 339 10.53 -17.36 13.06
CA GLY A 339 11.72 -18.03 13.57
C GLY A 339 12.94 -17.96 12.64
N CYS A 340 12.99 -17.02 11.69
CA CYS A 340 14.19 -16.76 10.89
C CYS A 340 15.25 -15.96 11.68
N PHE A 341 16.52 -16.21 11.36
CA PHE A 341 17.62 -15.33 11.73
C PHE A 341 17.72 -14.19 10.72
N VAL A 342 17.30 -12.98 11.11
CA VAL A 342 17.23 -11.84 10.21
C VAL A 342 18.44 -10.91 10.40
N TYR A 343 19.20 -10.72 9.33
CA TYR A 343 20.23 -9.71 9.17
C TYR A 343 19.66 -8.50 8.42
N VAL A 344 20.16 -7.32 8.74
CA VAL A 344 19.75 -6.06 8.09
C VAL A 344 20.96 -5.40 7.45
N THR A 345 20.80 -4.86 6.25
CA THR A 345 21.76 -3.91 5.66
C THR A 345 21.11 -2.53 5.58
N GLU A 346 21.86 -1.49 5.92
CA GLU A 346 21.38 -0.11 5.87
C GLU A 346 22.51 0.88 5.59
N VAL A 347 22.16 1.94 4.87
CA VAL A 347 22.99 3.12 4.63
C VAL A 347 22.61 4.27 5.56
N ASP A 348 21.34 4.38 5.99
CA ASP A 348 20.91 5.42 6.93
C ASP A 348 21.25 5.01 8.37
N PRO A 349 22.11 5.79 9.08
CA PRO A 349 22.50 5.46 10.45
C PRO A 349 21.34 5.47 11.45
N ILE A 350 20.26 6.23 11.20
CA ILE A 350 19.08 6.26 12.08
C ILE A 350 18.31 4.95 11.95
N CYS A 351 18.04 4.50 10.72
CA CYS A 351 17.37 3.24 10.45
C CYS A 351 18.22 2.05 10.94
N ALA A 352 19.54 2.08 10.72
CA ALA A 352 20.46 1.08 11.25
C ALA A 352 20.43 1.02 12.78
N LEU A 353 20.44 2.17 13.46
CA LEU A 353 20.35 2.22 14.92
C LEU A 353 19.01 1.65 15.41
N GLN A 354 17.90 1.92 14.73
CA GLN A 354 16.60 1.31 15.05
C GLN A 354 16.64 -0.22 14.91
N ALA A 355 17.21 -0.74 13.83
CA ALA A 355 17.37 -2.18 13.62
C ALA A 355 18.18 -2.83 14.76
N CYS A 356 19.30 -2.21 15.15
CA CYS A 356 20.10 -2.64 16.30
C CYS A 356 19.31 -2.64 17.61
N MET A 357 18.51 -1.59 17.87
CA MET A 357 17.69 -1.46 19.08
C MET A 357 16.56 -2.48 19.14
N GLU A 358 16.04 -2.92 18.00
CA GLU A 358 15.07 -4.00 17.90
C GLU A 358 15.73 -5.40 17.98
N GLY A 359 17.06 -5.47 18.00
CA GLY A 359 17.83 -6.71 18.17
C GLY A 359 18.18 -7.41 16.86
N TYR A 360 18.10 -6.72 15.72
CA TYR A 360 18.62 -7.20 14.45
C TYR A 360 20.11 -6.92 14.34
N LYS A 361 20.85 -7.86 13.73
CA LYS A 361 22.27 -7.64 13.44
C LYS A 361 22.40 -6.85 12.14
N VAL A 362 22.86 -5.61 12.24
CA VAL A 362 23.19 -4.78 11.07
C VAL A 362 24.57 -5.17 10.55
N VAL A 363 24.65 -5.54 9.28
CA VAL A 363 25.84 -6.08 8.62
C VAL A 363 25.99 -5.47 7.23
N ARG A 364 27.18 -5.60 6.63
CA ARG A 364 27.33 -5.41 5.18
C ARG A 364 26.89 -6.67 4.43
N LEU A 365 26.35 -6.49 3.22
CA LEU A 365 25.82 -7.61 2.45
C LEU A 365 26.90 -8.67 2.18
N GLU A 366 28.13 -8.24 1.89
CA GLU A 366 29.26 -9.11 1.53
C GLU A 366 29.67 -10.04 2.68
N GLU A 367 29.35 -9.69 3.92
CA GLU A 367 29.65 -10.50 5.11
C GLU A 367 28.76 -11.73 5.21
N VAL A 368 27.53 -11.66 4.71
CA VAL A 368 26.50 -12.69 4.92
C VAL A 368 25.97 -13.34 3.64
N ILE A 369 26.22 -12.75 2.46
CA ILE A 369 25.63 -13.20 1.19
C ILE A 369 25.88 -14.68 0.86
N LYS A 370 26.99 -15.25 1.32
CA LYS A 370 27.36 -16.65 1.06
C LYS A 370 26.58 -17.67 1.90
N GLN A 371 25.99 -17.25 3.03
CA GLN A 371 25.35 -18.15 4.00
C GLN A 371 23.83 -18.03 4.05
N VAL A 372 23.27 -16.91 3.60
CA VAL A 372 21.83 -16.63 3.66
C VAL A 372 21.00 -17.57 2.77
N ASP A 373 19.84 -17.96 3.28
CA ASP A 373 18.78 -18.70 2.58
C ASP A 373 17.91 -17.80 1.71
N ILE A 374 17.60 -16.61 2.22
CA ILE A 374 16.65 -15.69 1.60
C ILE A 374 17.28 -14.30 1.58
N VAL A 375 17.18 -13.63 0.45
CA VAL A 375 17.54 -12.22 0.27
C VAL A 375 16.30 -11.44 -0.09
N VAL A 376 15.95 -10.46 0.74
CA VAL A 376 14.83 -9.54 0.52
C VAL A 376 15.39 -8.14 0.29
N THR A 377 15.05 -7.51 -0.83
CA THR A 377 15.35 -6.10 -1.05
C THR A 377 14.16 -5.22 -0.68
N ALA A 378 14.39 -4.15 0.06
CA ALA A 378 13.39 -3.22 0.56
C ALA A 378 13.98 -1.80 0.67
N SER A 379 14.91 -1.45 -0.22
CA SER A 379 15.71 -0.23 -0.11
C SER A 379 15.13 0.95 -0.91
N GLY A 380 14.30 0.66 -1.94
CA GLY A 380 13.90 1.63 -2.95
C GLY A 380 15.05 2.07 -3.86
N SER A 381 16.21 1.42 -3.79
CA SER A 381 17.44 1.82 -4.49
C SER A 381 17.83 0.80 -5.56
N LYS A 382 18.26 1.33 -6.71
CA LYS A 382 18.77 0.55 -7.84
C LYS A 382 20.03 -0.23 -7.45
N ASN A 383 20.18 -1.43 -8.01
CA ASN A 383 21.36 -2.29 -7.92
C ASN A 383 21.78 -2.58 -6.46
N THR A 384 20.80 -2.77 -5.59
CA THR A 384 21.03 -3.25 -4.21
C THR A 384 21.66 -4.63 -4.23
N ILE A 385 21.21 -5.50 -5.16
CA ILE A 385 21.81 -6.81 -5.41
C ILE A 385 22.46 -6.80 -6.79
N THR A 386 23.78 -6.75 -6.80
CA THR A 386 24.62 -6.74 -8.01
C THR A 386 24.97 -8.13 -8.49
N ARG A 387 25.45 -8.26 -9.74
CA ARG A 387 26.06 -9.50 -10.27
C ARG A 387 27.02 -10.17 -9.31
N GLU A 388 27.95 -9.40 -8.73
CA GLU A 388 28.95 -9.93 -7.79
C GLU A 388 28.30 -10.59 -6.56
N SER A 389 27.19 -10.03 -6.09
CA SER A 389 26.42 -10.60 -4.98
C SER A 389 25.70 -11.88 -5.41
N LEU A 390 25.10 -11.87 -6.61
CA LEU A 390 24.39 -13.01 -7.18
C LEU A 390 25.33 -14.22 -7.36
N ASP A 391 26.55 -13.99 -7.84
CA ASP A 391 27.57 -15.03 -8.03
C ASP A 391 27.97 -15.69 -6.69
N LYS A 392 27.92 -14.93 -5.58
CA LYS A 392 28.30 -15.41 -4.23
C LYS A 392 27.18 -16.08 -3.45
N LEU A 393 25.92 -15.97 -3.88
CA LEU A 393 24.78 -16.64 -3.22
C LEU A 393 25.00 -18.14 -3.13
N LYS A 394 24.40 -18.77 -2.12
CA LYS A 394 24.40 -20.24 -2.04
C LYS A 394 23.45 -20.86 -3.06
N ASN A 395 23.68 -22.13 -3.36
CA ASN A 395 22.75 -22.93 -4.16
C ASN A 395 21.39 -23.04 -3.46
N GLY A 396 20.31 -22.82 -4.20
CA GLY A 396 18.93 -22.81 -3.71
C GLY A 396 18.52 -21.55 -2.94
N ALA A 397 19.34 -20.49 -2.94
CA ALA A 397 18.95 -19.23 -2.31
C ALA A 397 17.72 -18.61 -2.99
N ILE A 398 16.81 -18.07 -2.19
CA ILE A 398 15.62 -17.35 -2.67
C ILE A 398 15.94 -15.86 -2.70
N LEU A 399 15.61 -15.23 -3.82
CA LEU A 399 15.81 -13.81 -4.04
C LEU A 399 14.48 -13.13 -4.36
N CYS A 400 14.16 -12.09 -3.60
CA CYS A 400 12.92 -11.34 -3.74
C CYS A 400 13.08 -9.84 -3.54
N ASN A 401 12.19 -9.08 -4.20
CA ASN A 401 12.10 -7.64 -4.10
C ASN A 401 10.75 -7.24 -3.49
N MET A 402 10.79 -6.50 -2.38
CA MET A 402 9.64 -5.90 -1.71
C MET A 402 9.62 -4.37 -1.83
N GLY A 403 10.66 -3.78 -2.42
CA GLY A 403 10.79 -2.34 -2.57
C GLY A 403 10.22 -1.84 -3.89
N HIS A 404 11.06 -1.33 -4.78
CA HIS A 404 10.61 -0.61 -5.97
C HIS A 404 10.93 -1.31 -7.30
N SER A 405 9.95 -1.33 -8.21
CA SER A 405 10.08 -1.75 -9.60
C SER A 405 10.75 -3.14 -9.73
N ASN A 406 11.65 -3.31 -10.68
CA ASN A 406 12.51 -4.48 -10.87
C ASN A 406 14.00 -4.13 -10.84
N THR A 407 14.36 -2.96 -10.31
CA THR A 407 15.70 -2.37 -10.45
C THR A 407 16.58 -2.56 -9.21
N GLU A 408 16.01 -3.00 -8.08
CA GLU A 408 16.81 -3.29 -6.88
C GLU A 408 17.72 -4.51 -7.07
N ILE A 409 17.28 -5.45 -7.91
CA ILE A 409 18.05 -6.61 -8.35
C ILE A 409 18.52 -6.33 -9.77
N ASP A 410 19.76 -6.68 -10.10
CA ASP A 410 20.28 -6.60 -11.46
C ASP A 410 19.70 -7.70 -12.37
N VAL A 411 18.39 -7.59 -12.67
CA VAL A 411 17.66 -8.51 -13.54
C VAL A 411 18.10 -8.35 -15.00
N SER A 412 18.54 -7.14 -15.39
CA SER A 412 19.12 -6.88 -16.71
C SER A 412 20.29 -7.81 -16.99
N PHE A 413 21.20 -7.95 -16.01
CA PHE A 413 22.27 -8.91 -16.10
C PHE A 413 21.72 -10.32 -16.26
N LEU A 414 20.82 -10.78 -15.38
CA LEU A 414 20.32 -12.15 -15.41
C LEU A 414 19.71 -12.55 -16.77
N ARG A 415 19.10 -11.59 -17.50
CA ARG A 415 18.44 -11.83 -18.79
C ARG A 415 19.34 -11.70 -20.02
N ASP A 416 20.55 -11.17 -19.88
CA ASP A 416 21.46 -11.00 -21.02
C ASP A 416 22.18 -12.31 -21.38
N ILE A 417 21.41 -13.27 -21.91
CA ILE A 417 21.87 -14.63 -22.29
C ILE A 417 23.10 -14.59 -23.22
N SER A 418 23.25 -13.51 -24.00
CA SER A 418 24.38 -13.34 -24.92
C SER A 418 25.73 -13.12 -24.22
N SER A 419 25.70 -12.77 -22.93
CA SER A 419 26.86 -12.27 -22.19
C SER A 419 27.33 -13.15 -21.03
N ASN A 420 26.54 -14.13 -20.57
CA ASN A 420 26.76 -14.71 -19.24
C ASN A 420 26.45 -16.20 -19.04
N ASP A 421 26.19 -16.98 -20.10
CA ASP A 421 25.99 -18.45 -20.06
C ASP A 421 24.98 -18.94 -19.00
N LEU A 422 24.09 -18.05 -18.52
CA LEU A 422 23.07 -18.38 -17.53
C LEU A 422 21.86 -18.99 -18.22
N GLN A 423 21.30 -20.04 -17.61
CA GLN A 423 20.04 -20.63 -18.04
C GLN A 423 18.92 -20.17 -17.10
N ILE A 424 17.83 -19.66 -17.65
CA ILE A 424 16.62 -19.31 -16.90
C ILE A 424 15.54 -20.32 -17.24
N GLU A 425 15.06 -21.03 -16.21
CA GLU A 425 13.97 -22.00 -16.33
C GLU A 425 12.78 -21.52 -15.50
N ARG A 426 11.64 -21.31 -16.17
CA ARG A 426 10.36 -21.02 -15.50
C ARG A 426 9.87 -22.29 -14.83
N VAL A 427 9.78 -22.30 -13.50
CA VAL A 427 9.31 -23.47 -12.73
C VAL A 427 7.80 -23.48 -12.62
N ARG A 428 7.24 -22.32 -12.29
CA ARG A 428 5.80 -22.05 -12.15
C ARG A 428 5.57 -20.55 -12.28
N THR A 429 4.32 -20.12 -12.30
CA THR A 429 3.96 -18.70 -12.38
C THR A 429 4.68 -17.89 -11.29
N ASN A 430 5.40 -16.84 -11.71
CA ASN A 430 6.24 -15.96 -10.89
C ASN A 430 7.46 -16.60 -10.20
N VAL A 431 7.89 -17.80 -10.60
CA VAL A 431 9.06 -18.48 -10.01
C VAL A 431 10.00 -18.95 -11.10
N ASP A 432 11.20 -18.37 -11.10
CA ASP A 432 12.25 -18.68 -12.06
C ASP A 432 13.45 -19.30 -11.35
N HIS A 433 14.01 -20.35 -11.93
CA HIS A 433 15.33 -20.83 -11.60
C HIS A 433 16.35 -20.12 -12.49
N VAL A 434 17.37 -19.50 -11.89
CA VAL A 434 18.56 -19.06 -12.63
C VAL A 434 19.70 -20.01 -12.32
N ILE A 435 20.25 -20.62 -13.36
CA ILE A 435 21.22 -21.71 -13.29
C ILE A 435 22.54 -21.24 -13.89
N TRP A 436 23.62 -21.36 -13.10
CA TRP A 436 24.99 -21.07 -13.51
C TRP A 436 25.61 -22.28 -14.22
N PRO A 437 26.65 -22.08 -15.05
CA PRO A 437 27.38 -23.16 -15.72
C PRO A 437 27.96 -24.24 -14.78
N ASN A 438 28.23 -23.87 -13.52
CA ASN A 438 28.72 -24.79 -12.49
C ASN A 438 27.60 -25.60 -11.80
N GLY A 439 26.35 -25.47 -12.24
CA GLY A 439 25.17 -26.14 -11.69
C GLY A 439 24.56 -25.47 -10.45
N LYS A 440 25.12 -24.34 -9.98
CA LYS A 440 24.47 -23.54 -8.93
C LYS A 440 23.16 -22.97 -9.47
N ARG A 441 22.13 -23.03 -8.64
CA ARG A 441 20.79 -22.50 -8.93
C ARG A 441 20.36 -21.49 -7.88
N ILE A 442 19.71 -20.42 -8.28
CA ILE A 442 18.94 -19.54 -7.37
C ILE A 442 17.47 -19.54 -7.77
N VAL A 443 16.61 -19.21 -6.82
CA VAL A 443 15.17 -19.04 -7.04
C VAL A 443 14.87 -17.55 -7.07
N LEU A 444 14.57 -17.02 -8.26
CA LEU A 444 14.15 -15.63 -8.47
C LEU A 444 12.63 -15.55 -8.45
N LEU A 445 12.09 -14.72 -7.59
CA LEU A 445 10.65 -14.51 -7.46
C LEU A 445 10.19 -13.28 -8.26
N ALA A 446 9.03 -13.41 -8.90
CA ALA A 446 8.36 -12.36 -9.69
C ALA A 446 9.26 -11.67 -10.73
N GLU A 447 10.25 -12.38 -11.30
CA GLU A 447 11.23 -11.78 -12.21
C GLU A 447 11.98 -10.56 -11.60
N GLY A 448 12.09 -10.48 -10.27
CA GLY A 448 12.65 -9.35 -9.53
C GLY A 448 11.71 -8.15 -9.37
N ARG A 449 10.46 -8.25 -9.82
CA ARG A 449 9.40 -7.25 -9.56
C ARG A 449 8.93 -7.30 -8.10
N ILE A 450 8.14 -6.32 -7.72
CA ILE A 450 7.60 -6.18 -6.36
C ILE A 450 6.67 -7.34 -6.02
N MET A 451 7.05 -8.14 -5.02
CA MET A 451 6.40 -9.41 -4.72
C MET A 451 5.01 -9.33 -4.10
N ASN A 452 4.75 -8.33 -3.27
CA ASN A 452 3.44 -8.17 -2.61
C ASN A 452 2.30 -7.97 -3.63
N LEU A 453 2.59 -7.40 -4.79
CA LEU A 453 1.61 -7.20 -5.87
C LEU A 453 1.55 -8.37 -6.84
N CYS A 454 2.68 -9.06 -7.08
CA CYS A 454 2.74 -10.14 -8.06
C CYS A 454 2.39 -11.52 -7.50
N CYS A 455 2.68 -11.77 -6.22
CA CYS A 455 2.74 -13.11 -5.63
C CYS A 455 1.96 -13.27 -4.32
N SER A 456 1.39 -12.19 -3.79
CA SER A 456 0.65 -12.18 -2.53
C SER A 456 -0.80 -11.80 -2.76
N SER A 457 -1.65 -12.22 -1.83
CA SER A 457 -2.89 -11.51 -1.54
C SER A 457 -2.59 -10.25 -0.71
N VAL A 458 -3.29 -9.15 -1.00
CA VAL A 458 -3.16 -7.89 -0.26
C VAL A 458 -4.28 -7.82 0.80
N PRO A 459 -3.97 -7.61 2.09
CA PRO A 459 -4.99 -7.55 3.14
C PRO A 459 -5.89 -6.32 2.98
N SER A 460 -7.18 -6.57 2.75
CA SER A 460 -8.21 -5.53 2.53
C SER A 460 -8.28 -4.49 3.65
N PHE A 461 -8.06 -4.91 4.90
CA PHE A 461 -8.10 -4.01 6.06
C PHE A 461 -7.09 -2.88 5.98
N VAL A 462 -5.84 -3.21 5.64
CA VAL A 462 -4.78 -2.21 5.54
C VAL A 462 -5.03 -1.28 4.36
N VAL A 463 -5.44 -1.84 3.21
CA VAL A 463 -5.82 -1.04 2.04
C VAL A 463 -7.02 -0.15 2.35
N SER A 464 -7.94 -0.56 3.21
CA SER A 464 -9.06 0.28 3.66
C SER A 464 -8.60 1.59 4.28
N ILE A 465 -7.48 1.59 5.00
CA ILE A 465 -6.93 2.78 5.65
C ILE A 465 -6.42 3.77 4.59
N THR A 466 -5.66 3.28 3.61
CA THR A 466 -5.16 4.07 2.48
C THR A 466 -6.32 4.56 1.60
N ALA A 467 -7.24 3.68 1.22
CA ALA A 467 -8.40 4.02 0.39
C ALA A 467 -9.34 5.03 1.05
N ALA A 468 -9.58 4.93 2.36
CA ALA A 468 -10.32 5.95 3.10
C ALA A 468 -9.58 7.30 3.09
N THR A 469 -8.25 7.29 3.17
CA THR A 469 -7.42 8.49 3.07
C THR A 469 -7.55 9.13 1.68
N GLN A 470 -7.55 8.33 0.61
CA GLN A 470 -7.78 8.79 -0.76
C GLN A 470 -9.17 9.42 -0.93
N ALA A 471 -10.22 8.74 -0.46
CA ALA A 471 -11.59 9.24 -0.54
C ALA A 471 -11.74 10.58 0.23
N LEU A 472 -11.15 10.67 1.43
CA LEU A 472 -11.14 11.91 2.21
C LEU A 472 -10.34 13.03 1.53
N ALA A 473 -9.22 12.73 0.88
CA ALA A 473 -8.45 13.69 0.11
C ALA A 473 -9.22 14.21 -1.11
N LEU A 474 -9.96 13.34 -1.81
CA LEU A 474 -10.84 13.72 -2.91
C LEU A 474 -11.97 14.64 -2.41
N ILE A 475 -12.62 14.29 -1.30
CA ILE A 475 -13.66 15.12 -0.66
C ILE A 475 -13.11 16.50 -0.26
N GLU A 476 -11.93 16.52 0.37
CA GLU A 476 -11.29 17.76 0.83
C GLU A 476 -10.93 18.69 -0.33
N LEU A 477 -10.30 18.16 -1.39
CA LEU A 477 -9.93 18.97 -2.56
C LEU A 477 -11.15 19.45 -3.33
N TYR A 478 -12.16 18.58 -3.52
CA TYR A 478 -13.34 18.93 -4.31
C TYR A 478 -14.20 20.02 -3.67
N ASN A 479 -14.33 19.98 -2.34
CA ASN A 479 -15.14 20.91 -1.54
C ASN A 479 -14.34 22.08 -0.95
N ALA A 480 -13.03 22.13 -1.21
CA ALA A 480 -12.19 23.23 -0.73
C ALA A 480 -12.72 24.57 -1.26
N PRO A 481 -12.87 25.60 -0.40
CA PRO A 481 -13.22 26.93 -0.86
C PRO A 481 -12.13 27.46 -1.82
N PRO A 482 -12.49 28.34 -2.77
CA PRO A 482 -11.53 28.92 -3.70
C PRO A 482 -10.32 29.51 -2.97
N ASN A 483 -9.12 29.30 -3.51
CA ASN A 483 -7.83 29.77 -2.97
C ASN A 483 -7.35 29.12 -1.66
N ARG A 484 -8.05 28.12 -1.10
CA ARG A 484 -7.52 27.35 0.05
C ARG A 484 -6.22 26.62 -0.30
N TYR A 485 -6.19 25.98 -1.46
CA TYR A 485 -5.01 25.27 -1.96
C TYR A 485 -4.45 26.01 -3.18
N LYS A 486 -3.15 26.30 -3.15
CA LYS A 486 -2.38 26.78 -4.31
C LYS A 486 -1.92 25.59 -5.16
N CYS A 487 -1.32 25.85 -6.32
CA CYS A 487 -0.74 24.83 -7.20
C CYS A 487 0.55 24.23 -6.60
N ASP A 488 0.40 23.48 -5.51
CA ASP A 488 1.46 22.88 -4.71
C ASP A 488 0.99 21.50 -4.19
N VAL A 489 1.89 20.77 -3.54
CA VAL A 489 1.66 19.44 -2.98
C VAL A 489 1.41 19.55 -1.47
N TYR A 490 0.27 19.04 -1.01
CA TYR A 490 -0.16 19.12 0.39
C TYR A 490 -0.28 17.72 1.01
N LEU A 491 -0.19 17.67 2.34
CA LEU A 491 -0.56 16.49 3.12
C LEU A 491 -1.99 16.64 3.64
N LEU A 492 -2.73 15.53 3.67
CA LEU A 492 -4.06 15.52 4.27
C LEU A 492 -3.96 15.86 5.78
N PRO A 493 -4.87 16.70 6.32
CA PRO A 493 -4.93 16.94 7.76
C PRO A 493 -5.09 15.64 8.56
N LYS A 494 -4.40 15.54 9.71
CA LYS A 494 -4.38 14.36 10.59
C LYS A 494 -5.73 14.13 11.28
N LYS A 495 -6.69 13.53 10.59
CA LYS A 495 -7.98 13.05 11.14
C LYS A 495 -8.33 11.70 10.51
N ASN A 496 -8.10 10.60 11.22
CA ASN A 496 -8.60 9.29 10.79
C ASN A 496 -8.87 8.40 12.00
N GLY A 497 -10.11 7.93 12.14
CA GLY A 497 -10.56 7.05 13.21
C GLY A 497 -11.69 6.12 12.78
N LEU A 498 -11.85 5.93 11.46
CA LEU A 498 -12.98 5.17 10.90
C LEU A 498 -12.84 3.65 11.11
N HIS A 499 -11.62 3.16 11.31
CA HIS A 499 -11.29 1.74 11.42
C HIS A 499 -11.32 1.20 12.85
N LEU A 500 -11.23 2.08 13.86
CA LEU A 500 -11.13 1.69 15.27
C LEU A 500 -12.30 0.82 15.79
N PRO A 501 -13.58 1.06 15.38
CA PRO A 501 -14.68 0.21 15.82
C PRO A 501 -14.52 -1.28 15.43
N ALA A 502 -13.77 -1.59 14.37
CA ALA A 502 -13.54 -2.98 13.96
C ALA A 502 -12.64 -3.76 14.94
N PHE A 503 -11.87 -3.06 15.78
CA PHE A 503 -11.01 -3.65 16.81
C PHE A 503 -11.61 -3.56 18.21
N ASP A 504 -12.87 -3.16 18.35
CA ASP A 504 -13.47 -2.82 19.65
C ASP A 504 -12.63 -1.79 20.43
N ALA A 505 -11.99 -0.86 19.70
CA ALA A 505 -11.09 0.11 20.30
C ALA A 505 -11.87 1.32 20.85
N HIS A 506 -11.86 1.48 22.17
CA HIS A 506 -12.50 2.61 22.86
C HIS A 506 -11.47 3.71 23.15
N LEU A 507 -11.57 4.83 22.44
CA LEU A 507 -10.69 5.98 22.66
C LEU A 507 -11.07 6.74 23.93
N THR A 508 -10.06 7.13 24.71
CA THR A 508 -10.24 8.06 25.84
C THR A 508 -10.51 9.48 25.33
N GLU A 509 -11.53 10.12 25.88
CA GLU A 509 -11.83 11.53 25.61
C GLU A 509 -11.04 12.45 26.57
N LEU A 510 -10.48 13.53 26.01
CA LEU A 510 -9.79 14.53 26.82
C LEU A 510 -10.81 15.38 27.59
N THR A 511 -10.52 15.63 28.86
CA THR A 511 -11.22 16.64 29.67
C THR A 511 -10.89 18.05 29.19
N ASP A 512 -11.74 19.04 29.49
CA ASP A 512 -11.51 20.43 29.11
C ASP A 512 -10.19 20.98 29.70
N ASP A 513 -9.85 20.57 30.93
CA ASP A 513 -8.60 20.96 31.59
C ASP A 513 -7.38 20.39 30.86
N GLN A 514 -7.43 19.14 30.40
CA GLN A 514 -6.35 18.53 29.59
C GLN A 514 -6.20 19.24 28.24
N CYS A 515 -7.31 19.57 27.57
CA CYS A 515 -7.28 20.33 26.32
C CYS A 515 -6.65 21.71 26.50
N LYS A 516 -7.00 22.42 27.57
CA LYS A 516 -6.42 23.72 27.92
C LYS A 516 -4.93 23.61 28.24
N TYR A 517 -4.52 22.59 28.99
CA TYR A 517 -3.11 22.34 29.33
C TYR A 517 -2.26 22.05 28.09
N LEU A 518 -2.78 21.21 27.20
CA LEU A 518 -2.08 20.82 25.96
C LEU A 518 -2.19 21.88 24.85
N GLY A 519 -3.14 22.81 24.96
CA GLY A 519 -3.42 23.80 23.92
C GLY A 519 -4.02 23.20 22.64
N ILE A 520 -4.88 22.18 22.78
CA ILE A 520 -5.48 21.46 21.64
C ILE A 520 -7.01 21.34 21.79
N ASN A 521 -7.70 21.14 20.67
CA ASN A 521 -9.14 20.87 20.66
C ASN A 521 -9.42 19.40 21.01
N LYS A 522 -10.56 19.12 21.65
CA LYS A 522 -11.07 17.74 21.93
C LYS A 522 -11.18 16.89 20.67
N ALA A 523 -11.51 17.49 19.52
CA ALA A 523 -11.58 16.81 18.22
C ALA A 523 -10.23 16.74 17.47
N GLY A 524 -9.14 17.19 18.11
CA GLY A 524 -7.82 17.28 17.51
C GLY A 524 -7.65 18.45 16.52
N PRO A 525 -6.55 18.48 15.75
CA PRO A 525 -5.49 17.47 15.69
C PRO A 525 -4.73 17.33 17.03
N PHE A 526 -4.44 16.09 17.44
CA PHE A 526 -3.82 15.79 18.75
C PHE A 526 -2.30 15.91 18.77
N LYS A 527 -1.68 16.18 17.62
CA LYS A 527 -0.24 16.17 17.42
C LYS A 527 0.16 17.27 16.44
N PRO A 528 1.33 17.89 16.63
CA PRO A 528 1.83 18.89 15.70
C PRO A 528 2.21 18.28 14.34
N ASN A 529 2.32 19.11 13.31
CA ASN A 529 2.59 18.67 11.93
C ASN A 529 3.94 17.95 11.79
N TYR A 530 4.97 18.35 12.53
CA TYR A 530 6.29 17.73 12.49
C TYR A 530 6.37 16.39 13.24
N TYR A 531 5.30 15.98 13.90
CA TYR A 531 5.26 14.68 14.57
C TYR A 531 5.25 13.58 13.51
N ARG A 532 6.26 12.71 13.55
CA ARG A 532 6.39 11.54 12.70
C ARG A 532 5.48 10.47 13.28
N TYR A 533 4.19 10.47 12.92
CA TYR A 533 3.07 9.67 13.45
C TYR A 533 2.12 10.39 14.36
#